data_AF-A0A651E1D0-F1
#
_entry.id   AF-A0A651E1D0-F1
#
_cell.length_a   1.000
_cell.length_b   1.000
_cell.length_c   1.000
_cell.angle_alpha   90.00
_cell.angle_beta   90.00
_cell.angle_gamma   90.00
#
_symmetry.space_group_name_H-M   'P 1'
#
loop_
_entity.id
_entity.type
_entity.pdbx_description
1 polymer ?
#
loop_
_entity_poly.entity_id
_entity_poly.type
_entity_poly.pdbx_seq_one_letter_code
_entity_poly.pdbx_strand_id
1 'polypeptide(L)'
;MLQNQGLLRRFSFAIASTVVIGLGSCASEPTSVTDEDLAQGDAIEQADDLQVITTFVPITQFTKAVAGDRAEVIQLLPANVGPHDYQAKPSDVQAIANADVLVKNGLEMEFFLDDLIDNAGNADLVVIDTSEGIAVLSNDEVEGH
;
A
#
# COMPACT_ATOMS: atom_id res chain seq x y z
N MET A 1 21.61 35.70 31.37
CA MET A 1 22.98 35.54 31.92
C MET A 1 23.27 34.04 32.05
N LEU A 2 24.35 33.60 31.40
CA LEU A 2 25.21 32.43 31.67
C LEU A 2 24.54 31.04 31.59
N GLN A 3 24.59 30.35 30.45
CA GLN A 3 25.70 29.51 29.95
C GLN A 3 26.12 28.39 30.93
N ASN A 4 25.57 27.19 30.71
CA ASN A 4 26.08 25.93 31.28
C ASN A 4 26.96 25.26 30.23
N GLN A 5 28.28 25.43 30.37
CA GLN A 5 29.30 24.88 29.48
C GLN A 5 30.06 23.74 30.15
N GLY A 6 30.16 22.62 29.42
CA GLY A 6 31.28 21.68 29.39
C GLY A 6 31.61 20.92 30.69
N LEU A 7 32.44 19.89 30.70
CA LEU A 7 33.12 19.05 29.70
C LEU A 7 34.16 18.27 30.55
N LEU A 8 34.43 17.00 30.19
CA LEU A 8 35.54 16.13 30.64
C LEU A 8 35.40 15.45 32.03
N ARG A 9 35.97 14.28 32.34
CA ARG A 9 36.57 13.10 31.66
C ARG A 9 37.21 12.28 32.81
N ARG A 10 37.36 10.95 32.64
CA ARG A 10 38.31 10.02 33.35
C ARG A 10 37.84 9.57 34.76
N PHE A 11 37.99 8.33 35.23
CA PHE A 11 39.04 7.32 35.10
C PHE A 11 38.52 5.88 35.38
N SER A 12 39.04 4.91 34.63
CA SER A 12 39.39 3.51 34.93
C SER A 12 38.77 2.74 36.11
N PHE A 13 38.35 1.50 35.85
CA PHE A 13 39.05 0.30 36.35
C PHE A 13 38.67 -0.94 35.52
N ALA A 14 39.69 -1.62 35.00
CA ALA A 14 39.60 -2.88 34.28
C ALA A 14 39.73 -4.05 35.26
N ILE A 15 39.01 -5.16 35.04
CA ILE A 15 39.51 -6.53 35.32
C ILE A 15 39.01 -7.47 34.22
N ALA A 16 39.97 -8.17 33.61
CA ALA A 16 39.82 -9.11 32.51
C ALA A 16 39.83 -10.58 33.01
N SER A 17 39.60 -11.48 32.05
CA SER A 17 39.81 -12.95 32.05
C SER A 17 38.53 -13.76 32.33
N THR A 18 38.14 -14.73 31.50
CA THR A 18 38.95 -15.90 31.09
C THR A 18 38.60 -16.46 29.71
N VAL A 19 39.63 -16.55 28.86
CA VAL A 19 40.12 -17.70 28.05
C VAL A 19 39.11 -18.48 27.18
N VAL A 20 39.21 -18.23 25.87
CA VAL A 20 38.71 -19.09 24.78
C VAL A 20 39.89 -19.87 24.20
N ILE A 21 39.78 -21.19 24.14
CA ILE A 21 40.66 -22.04 23.32
C ILE A 21 39.78 -22.94 22.46
N GLY A 22 39.65 -22.57 21.19
CA GLY A 22 39.23 -23.45 20.11
C GLY A 22 40.26 -23.35 18.99
N LEU A 23 41.01 -24.43 18.78
CA LEU A 23 42.02 -24.57 17.73
C LEU A 23 41.42 -25.24 16.49
N GLY A 24 41.76 -24.71 15.31
CA GLY A 24 41.60 -25.35 13.99
C GLY A 24 40.47 -24.73 13.14
N SER A 25 40.63 -24.38 11.86
CA SER A 25 41.68 -24.71 10.89
C SER A 25 41.50 -23.85 9.62
N CYS A 26 42.62 -23.35 9.07
CA CYS A 26 42.90 -22.85 7.71
C CYS A 26 41.89 -21.94 6.94
N ALA A 27 42.21 -20.64 6.95
CA ALA A 27 42.50 -19.77 5.80
C ALA A 27 41.52 -19.69 4.60
N SER A 28 40.83 -18.55 4.52
CA SER A 28 40.84 -17.63 3.36
C SER A 28 40.73 -16.20 3.92
N GLU A 29 41.52 -15.27 3.41
CA GLU A 29 41.75 -13.92 3.95
C GLU A 29 40.46 -13.08 4.06
N PRO A 30 40.22 -12.32 5.14
CA PRO A 30 39.24 -11.25 5.12
C PRO A 30 39.89 -10.03 4.46
N THR A 31 39.58 -9.82 3.17
CA THR A 31 39.76 -8.51 2.56
C THR A 31 38.97 -7.52 3.41
N SER A 32 39.71 -6.57 3.99
CA SER A 32 39.18 -5.41 4.68
C SER A 32 38.20 -4.68 3.78
N VAL A 33 36.91 -4.83 4.07
CA VAL A 33 35.88 -3.89 3.61
C VAL A 33 36.18 -2.56 4.29
N THR A 34 36.67 -1.62 3.50
CA THR A 34 36.76 -0.22 3.85
C THR A 34 35.36 0.31 4.13
N ASP A 35 35.24 1.25 5.08
CA ASP A 35 34.02 2.02 5.43
C ASP A 35 33.50 2.91 4.26
N GLU A 36 33.78 2.55 3.00
CA GLU A 36 33.32 3.23 1.79
C GLU A 36 32.04 2.60 1.19
N ASP A 37 31.41 1.64 1.86
CA ASP A 37 30.17 0.99 1.39
C ASP A 37 28.90 1.52 2.08
N LEU A 38 28.94 2.75 2.62
CA LEU A 38 27.73 3.45 3.08
C LEU A 38 27.08 4.30 1.97
N ALA A 39 27.53 4.16 0.72
CA ALA A 39 27.04 4.93 -0.42
C ALA A 39 26.41 4.06 -1.52
N GLN A 40 26.03 2.82 -1.23
CA GLN A 40 25.12 2.04 -2.08
C GLN A 40 23.96 1.52 -1.23
N GLY A 41 23.18 2.46 -0.70
CA GLY A 41 21.75 2.24 -0.71
C GLY A 41 21.38 2.12 -2.17
N ASP A 42 21.14 0.89 -2.63
CA ASP A 42 20.44 0.65 -3.88
C ASP A 42 19.26 1.61 -3.84
N ALA A 43 19.30 2.65 -4.67
CA ALA A 43 18.16 3.51 -4.84
C ALA A 43 17.13 2.56 -5.41
N ILE A 44 16.26 2.04 -4.54
CA ILE A 44 15.03 1.40 -4.98
C ILE A 44 14.42 2.49 -5.83
N GLU A 45 14.51 2.35 -7.15
CA GLU A 45 13.71 3.15 -8.04
C GLU A 45 12.32 3.00 -7.47
N GLN A 46 11.79 4.11 -6.95
CA GLN A 46 10.46 4.16 -6.42
C GLN A 46 9.59 3.92 -7.65
N ALA A 47 9.33 2.65 -7.95
CA ALA A 47 8.37 2.26 -8.95
C ALA A 47 7.10 3.01 -8.55
N ASP A 48 6.55 3.79 -9.48
CA ASP A 48 5.26 4.43 -9.24
C ASP A 48 4.30 3.30 -8.83
N ASP A 49 3.88 3.32 -7.57
CA ASP A 49 3.05 2.27 -7.01
C ASP A 49 1.76 2.23 -7.82
N LEU A 50 1.35 1.02 -8.23
CA LEU A 50 0.12 0.80 -9.01
C LEU A 50 -1.05 1.55 -8.35
N GLN A 51 -1.71 2.44 -9.09
CA GLN A 51 -2.82 3.22 -8.54
C GLN A 51 -4.14 2.47 -8.74
N VAL A 52 -4.74 2.06 -7.62
CA VAL A 52 -5.98 1.28 -7.60
C VAL A 52 -7.09 2.09 -6.95
N ILE A 53 -8.10 2.44 -7.74
CA ILE A 53 -9.34 3.03 -7.25
C ILE A 53 -10.30 1.91 -6.86
N THR A 54 -10.99 2.09 -5.74
CA THR A 54 -12.03 1.18 -5.24
C THR A 54 -13.29 1.98 -4.95
N THR A 55 -14.45 1.36 -5.08
CA THR A 55 -15.73 2.07 -4.94
C THR A 55 -16.02 2.47 -3.49
N PHE A 56 -16.32 1.51 -2.62
CA PHE A 56 -16.68 1.74 -1.21
C PHE A 56 -16.00 0.76 -0.25
N VAL A 57 -16.15 1.01 1.05
CA VAL A 57 -15.33 0.43 2.14
C VAL A 57 -15.06 -1.08 2.01
N PRO A 58 -16.06 -1.98 1.82
CA PRO A 58 -15.79 -3.41 1.72
C PRO A 58 -14.84 -3.76 0.58
N ILE A 59 -15.05 -3.19 -0.61
CA ILE A 59 -14.18 -3.39 -1.78
C ILE A 59 -12.78 -2.85 -1.49
N THR A 60 -12.68 -1.66 -0.89
CA THR A 60 -11.40 -1.08 -0.47
C THR A 60 -10.64 -1.98 0.49
N GLN A 61 -11.31 -2.57 1.49
CA GLN A 61 -10.64 -3.41 2.49
C GLN A 61 -10.14 -4.72 1.87
N PHE A 62 -10.93 -5.35 0.99
CA PHE A 62 -10.49 -6.55 0.28
C PHE A 62 -9.31 -6.27 -0.63
N THR A 63 -9.37 -5.20 -1.42
CA THR A 63 -8.29 -4.81 -2.31
C THR A 63 -7.01 -4.51 -1.53
N LYS A 64 -7.08 -3.77 -0.42
CA LYS A 64 -5.91 -3.52 0.46
C LYS A 64 -5.30 -4.79 1.02
N ALA A 65 -6.14 -5.74 1.47
CA ALA A 65 -5.67 -7.00 2.01
C ALA A 65 -4.90 -7.84 0.97
N VAL A 66 -5.27 -7.75 -0.32
CA VAL A 66 -4.59 -8.44 -1.42
C VAL A 66 -3.36 -7.68 -1.90
N ALA A 67 -3.46 -6.37 -2.06
CA ALA A 67 -2.41 -5.52 -2.60
C ALA A 67 -1.19 -5.42 -1.67
N GLY A 68 -1.42 -5.37 -0.35
CA GLY A 68 -0.35 -5.06 0.62
C GLY A 68 0.32 -3.73 0.27
N ASP A 69 1.65 -3.70 0.30
CA ASP A 69 2.46 -2.50 0.04
C ASP A 69 2.84 -2.33 -1.45
N ARG A 70 2.16 -3.03 -2.37
CA ARG A 70 2.51 -3.04 -3.81
C ARG A 70 1.64 -2.12 -4.68
N ALA A 71 0.66 -1.47 -4.08
CA ALA A 71 -0.28 -0.60 -4.79
C ALA A 71 -0.82 0.47 -3.85
N GLU A 72 -1.05 1.67 -4.38
CA GLU A 72 -1.81 2.69 -3.68
C GLU A 72 -3.31 2.45 -3.88
N VAL A 73 -3.98 2.03 -2.81
CA VAL A 73 -5.43 1.76 -2.85
C VAL A 73 -6.23 2.95 -2.29
N ILE A 74 -6.91 3.65 -3.19
CA ILE A 74 -7.71 4.84 -2.91
C ILE A 74 -9.20 4.49 -3.00
N GLN A 75 -9.98 4.95 -2.03
CA GLN A 75 -11.44 4.77 -2.02
C GLN A 75 -12.12 5.99 -2.64
N LEU A 76 -13.02 5.76 -3.58
CA LEU A 76 -13.76 6.81 -4.29
C LEU A 76 -14.82 7.44 -3.39
N LEU A 77 -15.63 6.61 -2.72
CA LEU A 77 -16.70 7.07 -1.87
C LEU A 77 -16.15 7.49 -0.49
N PRO A 78 -16.68 8.53 0.15
CA PRO A 78 -16.41 8.77 1.56
C PRO A 78 -16.82 7.57 2.42
N ALA A 79 -16.05 7.26 3.47
CA ALA A 79 -16.29 6.08 4.31
C ALA A 79 -17.67 6.04 5.00
N ASN A 80 -18.36 7.17 5.08
CA ASN A 80 -19.68 7.32 5.69
C ASN A 80 -20.83 7.43 4.67
N VAL A 81 -20.58 7.18 3.38
CA VAL A 81 -21.58 7.27 2.31
C VAL A 81 -21.64 5.93 1.58
N GLY A 82 -22.85 5.39 1.44
CA GLY A 82 -23.09 4.16 0.69
C GLY A 82 -23.22 4.41 -0.82
N PRO A 83 -23.07 3.37 -1.65
CA PRO A 83 -23.17 3.48 -3.11
C PRO A 83 -24.53 3.97 -3.61
N HIS A 84 -25.61 3.74 -2.85
CA HIS A 84 -26.95 4.21 -3.19
C HIS A 84 -27.19 5.69 -2.88
N ASP A 85 -26.41 6.29 -1.97
CA ASP A 85 -26.57 7.69 -1.55
C ASP A 85 -25.50 8.60 -2.17
N TYR A 86 -24.58 8.03 -2.94
CA TYR A 86 -23.41 8.74 -3.42
C TYR A 86 -23.74 9.67 -4.60
N GLN A 87 -23.18 10.87 -4.53
CA GLN A 87 -23.21 11.84 -5.61
C GLN A 87 -21.80 12.02 -6.17
N ALA A 88 -21.62 11.60 -7.42
CA ALA A 88 -20.41 11.76 -8.19
C ALA A 88 -20.01 13.24 -8.35
N LYS A 89 -18.70 13.49 -8.40
CA LYS A 89 -18.05 14.80 -8.49
C LYS A 89 -17.03 14.80 -9.63
N PRO A 90 -16.68 15.98 -10.18
CA PRO A 90 -15.63 16.07 -11.21
C PRO A 90 -14.27 15.52 -10.79
N SER A 91 -13.94 15.55 -9.49
CA SER A 91 -12.71 14.95 -8.96
C SER A 91 -12.66 13.43 -9.12
N ASP A 92 -13.82 12.78 -9.15
CA ASP A 92 -13.92 11.32 -9.23
C ASP A 92 -13.59 10.84 -10.65
N VAL A 93 -14.05 11.61 -11.65
CA VAL A 93 -13.63 11.44 -13.05
C VAL A 93 -12.11 11.55 -13.18
N GLN A 94 -11.50 12.56 -12.54
CA GLN A 94 -10.05 12.74 -12.57
C GLN A 94 -9.31 11.60 -11.85
N ALA A 95 -9.85 11.12 -10.73
CA ALA A 95 -9.26 9.99 -10.02
C ALA A 95 -9.26 8.72 -10.89
N ILE A 96 -10.36 8.44 -11.58
CA ILE A 96 -10.48 7.30 -12.49
C ILE A 96 -9.60 7.50 -13.75
N ALA A 97 -9.50 8.74 -14.25
CA ALA A 97 -8.69 9.06 -15.42
C ALA A 97 -7.18 8.81 -15.22
N ASN A 98 -6.71 8.91 -13.98
CA ASN A 98 -5.30 8.70 -13.62
C ASN A 98 -5.01 7.30 -13.03
N ALA A 99 -6.04 6.48 -12.83
CA ALA A 99 -5.90 5.17 -12.21
C ALA A 99 -5.46 4.11 -13.21
N ASP A 100 -4.71 3.13 -12.73
CA ASP A 100 -4.38 1.92 -13.50
C ASP A 100 -5.52 0.89 -13.41
N VAL A 101 -6.12 0.79 -12.22
CA VAL A 101 -7.16 -0.21 -11.92
C VAL A 101 -8.33 0.43 -11.19
N LEU A 102 -9.55 0.04 -11.56
CA LEU A 102 -10.78 0.33 -10.83
C LEU A 102 -11.42 -0.99 -10.38
N VAL A 103 -11.60 -1.18 -9.08
CA VAL A 103 -12.29 -2.36 -8.52
C VAL A 103 -13.66 -1.94 -8.00
N LYS A 104 -14.71 -2.59 -8.52
CA LYS A 104 -16.11 -2.36 -8.11
C LYS A 104 -16.74 -3.62 -7.54
N ASN A 105 -17.83 -3.47 -6.78
CA ASN A 105 -18.60 -4.60 -6.31
C ASN A 105 -19.24 -5.37 -7.47
N GLY A 106 -19.91 -4.65 -8.37
CA GLY A 106 -20.73 -5.25 -9.42
C GLY A 106 -22.16 -5.53 -8.97
N LEU A 107 -22.89 -6.35 -9.73
CA LEU A 107 -24.33 -6.62 -9.53
C LEU A 107 -25.16 -5.34 -9.39
N GLU A 108 -24.88 -4.36 -10.24
CA GLU A 108 -25.61 -3.08 -10.30
C GLU A 108 -25.51 -2.23 -9.02
N MET A 109 -24.60 -2.54 -8.09
CA MET A 109 -24.46 -1.78 -6.83
C MET A 109 -24.08 -0.31 -7.09
N GLU A 110 -23.17 -0.06 -8.03
CA GLU A 110 -22.64 1.27 -8.34
C GLU A 110 -23.19 1.84 -9.66
N PHE A 111 -24.51 2.06 -9.76
CA PHE A 111 -25.17 2.59 -10.97
C PHE A 111 -24.57 3.87 -11.55
N PHE A 112 -23.94 4.70 -10.72
CA PHE A 112 -23.31 5.96 -11.16
C PHE A 112 -21.95 5.77 -11.86
N LEU A 113 -21.36 4.57 -11.77
CA LEU A 113 -19.95 4.37 -12.07
C LEU A 113 -19.66 4.28 -13.56
N ASP A 114 -20.58 3.72 -14.35
CA ASP A 114 -20.39 3.54 -15.79
C ASP A 114 -20.23 4.91 -16.48
N ASP A 115 -21.09 5.88 -16.14
CA ASP A 115 -20.97 7.27 -16.63
C ASP A 115 -19.63 7.90 -16.20
N LEU A 116 -19.13 7.61 -15.00
CA LEU A 116 -17.85 8.14 -14.54
C LEU A 116 -16.67 7.57 -15.33
N ILE A 117 -16.69 6.27 -15.62
CA ILE A 117 -15.66 5.59 -16.41
C ILE A 117 -15.64 6.16 -17.83
N ASP A 118 -16.80 6.30 -18.46
CA ASP A 118 -16.92 6.85 -19.81
C ASP A 118 -16.40 8.29 -19.88
N ASN A 119 -16.75 9.12 -18.89
CA ASN A 119 -16.27 10.50 -18.81
C ASN A 119 -14.78 10.61 -18.48
N ALA A 120 -14.21 9.63 -17.78
CA ALA A 120 -12.78 9.61 -17.46
C ALA A 120 -11.93 9.37 -18.72
N GLY A 121 -12.47 8.67 -19.72
CA GLY A 121 -11.84 8.51 -21.03
C GLY A 121 -10.48 7.80 -20.98
N ASN A 122 -10.21 7.05 -19.91
CA ASN A 122 -8.97 6.32 -19.73
C ASN A 122 -9.05 4.97 -20.45
N ALA A 123 -8.43 4.90 -21.63
CA ALA A 123 -8.42 3.71 -22.47
C ALA A 123 -7.58 2.55 -21.91
N ASP A 124 -6.69 2.85 -20.97
CA ASP A 124 -5.78 1.87 -20.36
C ASP A 124 -6.30 1.37 -18.99
N LEU A 125 -7.43 1.91 -18.50
CA LEU A 125 -8.03 1.53 -17.23
C LEU A 125 -8.48 0.07 -17.22
N VAL A 126 -7.95 -0.71 -16.26
CA VAL A 126 -8.45 -2.06 -16.00
C VAL A 126 -9.61 -1.99 -15.01
N VAL A 127 -10.81 -2.38 -15.44
CA VAL A 127 -11.98 -2.47 -14.55
C VAL A 127 -12.17 -3.91 -14.09
N ILE A 128 -12.23 -4.10 -12.77
CA ILE A 128 -12.46 -5.40 -12.12
C ILE A 128 -13.83 -5.37 -11.46
N ASP A 129 -14.73 -6.24 -11.92
CA ASP A 129 -16.01 -6.51 -11.29
C ASP A 129 -15.90 -7.71 -10.34
N THR A 130 -15.97 -7.48 -9.04
CA THR A 130 -15.78 -8.56 -8.04
C THR A 130 -16.92 -9.57 -8.00
N SER A 131 -18.03 -9.30 -8.67
CA SER A 131 -19.16 -10.21 -8.76
C SER A 131 -19.05 -11.23 -9.90
N GLU A 132 -18.07 -11.08 -10.80
CA GLU A 132 -17.85 -12.04 -11.88
C GLU A 132 -17.61 -13.45 -11.32
N GLY A 133 -18.41 -14.41 -11.80
CA GLY A 133 -18.33 -15.81 -11.35
C GLY A 133 -19.07 -16.10 -10.04
N ILE A 134 -19.75 -15.13 -9.42
CA ILE A 134 -20.57 -15.34 -8.23
C ILE A 134 -21.97 -15.83 -8.63
N ALA A 135 -22.42 -16.94 -8.03
CA ALA A 135 -23.78 -17.41 -8.17
C ALA A 135 -24.75 -16.50 -7.41
N VAL A 136 -25.58 -15.76 -8.14
CA VAL A 136 -26.58 -14.83 -7.57
C VAL A 136 -27.78 -15.62 -7.04
N LEU A 137 -28.26 -15.24 -5.86
CA LEU A 137 -29.51 -15.76 -5.31
C LEU A 137 -30.69 -14.99 -5.91
N SER A 138 -31.71 -15.71 -6.39
CA SER A 138 -32.95 -15.07 -6.83
C SER A 138 -33.67 -14.48 -5.63
N ASN A 139 -34.17 -13.26 -5.81
CA ASN A 139 -35.15 -12.71 -4.89
C ASN A 139 -36.51 -13.11 -5.44
N ASP A 140 -36.95 -14.33 -5.12
CA ASP A 140 -38.31 -14.75 -5.45
C ASP A 140 -39.25 -13.79 -4.72
N GLU A 141 -40.00 -12.98 -5.47
CA GLU A 141 -40.98 -12.05 -4.91
C GLU A 141 -41.89 -12.84 -3.97
N VAL A 142 -41.82 -12.54 -2.68
CA VAL A 142 -42.89 -12.92 -1.76
C VAL A 142 -44.08 -12.05 -2.17
N GLU A 143 -44.95 -12.58 -3.03
CA GLU A 143 -46.24 -11.95 -3.34
C GLU A 143 -46.97 -11.67 -2.03
N GLY A 144 -46.98 -10.42 -1.61
CA GLY A 144 -47.75 -9.98 -0.47
C GLY A 144 -47.15 -8.81 0.26
N HIS A 145 -47.17 -7.62 -0.35
CA HIS A 145 -47.51 -6.36 0.30
C HIS A 145 -48.07 -5.38 -0.75
#